data_AF-A0A7J0D773-F1
#
_entry.id   AF-A0A7J0D773-F1
#
_cell.length_a   1.000
_cell.length_b   1.000
_cell.length_c   1.000
_cell.angle_alpha   90.00
_cell.angle_beta   90.00
_cell.angle_gamma   90.00
#
_symmetry.space_group_name_H-M   'P 1'
#
loop_
_entity.id
_entity.type
_entity.pdbx_description
1 polymer ?
#
loop_
_entity_poly.entity_id
_entity_poly.type
_entity_poly.pdbx_seq_one_letter_code
_entity_poly.pdbx_strand_id
1 'polypeptide(L)' 'MYNGAGEIAATGNLGTATYAAGICLFDVSIGDVPKGEKFYQVEVSRRGKIQLTAKEAESGDFSATLG' A
#
# COMPACT_ATOMS: atom_id res chain seq x y z
N MET A 1 -2.85 6.28 1.41
CA MET A 1 -3.16 5.76 0.06
C MET A 1 -4.04 6.77 -0.67
N TYR A 2 -3.90 6.87 -1.97
CA TYR A 2 -4.57 7.85 -2.81
C TYR A 2 -5.50 7.16 -3.81
N ASN A 3 -6.60 7.82 -4.17
CA ASN A 3 -7.52 7.39 -5.22
C ASN A 3 -7.02 7.88 -6.60
N GLY A 4 -7.69 7.49 -7.68
CA GLY A 4 -7.39 7.92 -9.05
C GLY A 4 -7.57 9.42 -9.30
N ALA A 5 -8.28 10.13 -8.40
CA ALA A 5 -8.37 11.60 -8.39
C ALA A 5 -7.19 12.27 -7.66
N GLY A 6 -6.30 11.50 -7.02
CA GLY A 6 -5.16 12.01 -6.25
C GLY A 6 -5.50 12.44 -4.82
N GLU A 7 -6.71 12.14 -4.35
CA GLU A 7 -7.17 12.40 -2.98
C GLU A 7 -6.83 11.23 -2.05
N ILE A 8 -6.73 11.47 -0.74
CA ILE A 8 -6.45 10.41 0.23
C ILE A 8 -7.68 9.49 0.32
N ALA A 9 -7.58 8.29 -0.23
CA ALA A 9 -8.65 7.30 -0.22
C ALA A 9 -8.78 6.61 1.16
N ALA A 10 -7.63 6.36 1.80
CA ALA A 10 -7.53 5.90 3.19
C ALA A 10 -6.08 5.98 3.65
N THR A 11 -5.89 5.76 4.94
CA THR A 11 -4.59 5.76 5.59
C THR A 11 -4.45 4.48 6.37
N GLY A 12 -3.38 3.74 6.10
CA GLY A 12 -3.01 2.56 6.87
C GLY A 12 -1.72 2.81 7.61
N ASN A 13 -1.37 1.87 8.48
CA ASN A 13 -0.11 1.91 9.20
C ASN A 13 0.87 0.93 8.56
N LEU A 14 2.12 1.37 8.43
CA LEU A 14 3.23 0.47 8.16
C LEU A 14 3.59 -0.19 9.50
N GLY A 15 3.39 -1.49 9.59
CA GLY A 15 3.70 -2.29 10.77
C GLY A 15 5.19 -2.51 10.98
N THR A 16 5.50 -3.43 11.88
CA THR A 16 6.88 -3.76 12.23
C THR A 16 7.58 -4.45 11.06
N ALA A 17 8.87 -4.13 10.85
CA ALA A 17 9.69 -4.80 9.87
C ALA A 17 10.15 -6.17 10.41
N THR A 18 9.93 -7.22 9.64
CA THR A 18 10.51 -8.54 9.86
C THR A 18 11.64 -8.76 8.88
N TYR A 19 12.86 -8.99 9.38
CA TYR A 19 13.98 -9.36 8.53
C TYR A 19 13.95 -10.87 8.26
N ALA A 20 13.82 -11.26 7.00
CA ALA A 20 13.79 -12.66 6.59
C ALA A 20 14.61 -12.84 5.31
N ALA A 21 15.46 -13.86 5.25
CA ALA A 21 16.18 -14.25 4.03
C ALA A 21 16.93 -13.11 3.29
N GLY A 22 17.46 -12.13 4.02
CA GLY A 22 18.19 -11.01 3.41
C GLY A 22 17.33 -9.80 3.01
N ILE A 23 16.01 -9.87 3.20
CA ILE A 23 15.06 -8.80 2.88
C ILE A 23 14.31 -8.33 4.13
N CYS A 24 13.96 -7.04 4.17
CA CYS A 24 13.04 -6.49 5.16
C CYS A 24 11.62 -6.58 4.64
N LEU A 25 10.79 -7.39 5.30
CA LEU A 25 9.36 -7.49 5.06
C LEU A 25 8.64 -6.55 6.01
N PHE A 26 7.80 -5.66 5.50
CA PHE A 26 6.97 -4.79 6.33
C PHE A 26 5.52 -5.23 6.20
N ASP A 27 4.86 -5.45 7.33
CA ASP A 27 3.41 -5.65 7.31
C ASP A 27 2.74 -4.32 6.97
N VAL A 28 1.81 -4.34 6.03
CA VAL A 28 1.03 -3.15 5.65
C VAL A 28 -0.43 -3.50 5.78
N SER A 29 -1.08 -2.85 6.74
CA SER A 29 -2.50 -3.01 6.98
C SER A 29 -3.21 -1.70 6.70
N ILE A 30 -4.06 -1.69 5.67
CA ILE A 30 -4.90 -0.54 5.32
C ILE A 30 -6.37 -0.93 5.48
N GLY A 31 -7.00 -0.39 6.51
CA GLY A 31 -8.45 -0.52 6.70
C GLY A 31 -9.23 0.42 5.79
N ASP A 32 -10.51 0.14 5.60
CA ASP A 32 -11.46 1.01 4.91
C ASP A 32 -11.04 1.42 3.48
N VAL A 33 -10.64 0.44 2.66
CA VAL A 33 -10.42 0.68 1.22
C VAL A 33 -11.77 0.93 0.54
N PRO A 34 -12.07 2.16 0.06
CA PRO A 34 -13.36 2.47 -0.53
C PRO A 34 -13.45 1.77 -1.89
N LYS A 35 -14.38 0.83 -2.04
CA LYS A 35 -14.57 0.07 -3.28
C LYS A 35 -15.14 0.95 -4.39
N GLY A 36 -14.63 0.79 -5.61
CA GLY A 36 -15.15 1.48 -6.80
C GLY A 36 -14.15 2.34 -7.56
N GLU A 37 -12.94 2.54 -7.02
CA GLU A 37 -11.86 3.18 -7.76
C GLU A 37 -11.15 2.18 -8.67
N LYS A 38 -10.58 2.65 -9.78
CA LYS A 38 -9.86 1.78 -10.74
C LYS A 38 -8.41 1.52 -10.32
N PHE A 39 -7.81 2.48 -9.63
CA PHE A 39 -6.41 2.46 -9.23
C PHE A 39 -6.27 3.17 -7.89
N TYR A 40 -5.28 2.72 -7.12
CA TYR A 40 -4.87 3.34 -5.87
C TYR A 40 -3.37 3.60 -5.89
N GLN A 41 -2.91 4.56 -5.10
CA GLN A 41 -1.49 4.80 -4.87
C GLN A 41 -1.16 4.73 -3.39
N VAL A 42 -0.24 3.86 -2.99
CA VAL A 42 0.29 3.80 -1.63
C VAL A 42 1.57 4.61 -1.58
N GLU A 43 1.58 5.67 -0.78
CA GLU A 43 2.82 6.40 -0.48
C GLU A 43 3.44 5.83 0.78
N VAL A 44 4.71 5.46 0.69
CA VAL A 44 5.52 5.06 1.83
C VAL A 44 6.49 6.18 2.12
N SER A 45 6.39 6.77 3.31
CA SER A 45 7.24 7.88 3.74
C SER A 45 8.71 7.51 3.57
N ARG A 46 9.47 8.40 2.89
CA ARG A 46 10.89 8.27 2.46
C ARG A 46 11.21 7.40 1.23
N ARG A 47 10.27 6.61 0.68
CA ARG A 47 10.51 5.81 -0.54
C ARG A 47 9.81 6.38 -1.78
N GLY A 48 8.59 6.89 -1.61
CA GLY A 48 7.77 7.41 -2.70
C GLY A 48 6.43 6.70 -2.84
N LYS A 49 5.77 6.90 -3.99
CA LYS A 49 4.42 6.38 -4.29
C LYS A 49 4.51 5.12 -5.13
N ILE A 50 3.82 4.08 -4.70
CA ILE A 50 3.66 2.81 -5.42
C ILE A 50 2.22 2.74 -5.89
N GLN A 51 2.04 2.51 -7.19
CA GLN A 51 0.71 2.40 -7.78
C GLN A 51 0.21 0.96 -7.70
N LEU A 52 -1.06 0.80 -7.37
CA LEU A 52 -1.76 -0.46 -7.22
C LEU A 52 -3.05 -0.43 -8.02
N THR A 53 -3.44 -1.58 -8.55
CA THR A 53 -4.78 -1.74 -9.10
C THR A 53 -5.80 -1.91 -7.98
N ALA A 54 -7.06 -1.67 -8.31
CA ALA A 54 -8.14 -1.85 -7.34
C ALA A 54 -8.20 -3.26 -6.78
N LYS A 55 -7.98 -4.25 -7.64
CA LYS A 55 -7.97 -5.66 -7.28
C LYS A 55 -6.88 -5.98 -6.25
N GLU A 56 -5.68 -5.43 -6.40
CA GLU A 56 -4.58 -5.64 -5.46
C GLU A 56 -4.86 -4.98 -4.10
N ALA A 57 -5.40 -3.75 -4.11
CA ALA A 57 -5.77 -3.05 -2.88
C ALA A 57 -6.93 -3.72 -2.14
N GLU A 58 -7.93 -4.24 -2.87
CA GLU A 58 -9.10 -4.92 -2.30
C GLU A 58 -8.80 -6.35 -1.85
N SER A 59 -7.88 -7.05 -2.53
CA SER A 59 -7.43 -8.40 -2.15
C SER A 59 -6.49 -8.38 -0.95
N GLY A 60 -5.88 -7.23 -0.65
CA GLY A 60 -4.79 -7.13 0.33
C GLY A 60 -3.46 -7.70 -0.18
N ASP A 61 -3.40 -8.09 -1.46
CA ASP A 61 -2.20 -8.54 -2.14
C ASP A 61 -1.34 -7.32 -2.51
N PHE A 62 -0.68 -6.75 -1.52
CA PHE A 62 0.33 -5.72 -1.70
C PHE A 62 1.72 -6.27 -1.43
N SER A 63 2.55 -6.34 -2.47
CA SER A 63 3.97 -6.66 -2.35
C SER A 63 4.75 -5.60 -3.10
N ALA A 64 5.57 -4.83 -2.39
CA ALA A 64 6.40 -3.81 -3.00
C ALA A 64 7.80 -3.79 -2.40
N THR A 65 8.79 -3.62 -3.27
CA THR A 65 10.18 -3.53 -2.86
C THR A 65 10.49 -2.10 -2.42
N LEU A 66 10.65 -1.92 -1.11
CA LEU A 66 11.12 -0.67 -0.50
C LEU A 66 12.65 -0.52 -0.59
N GLY A 67 13.28 -1.32 -1.47
CA GLY A 67 14.65 -1.85 -1.37
C GLY A 67 15.78 -0.86 -1.37
#